data_AF-A0A1I5HA42-F1
#
_entry.id   AF-A0A1I5HA42-F1
#
_cell.length_a   1.000
_cell.length_b   1.000
_cell.length_c   1.000
_cell.angle_alpha   90.00
_cell.angle_beta   90.00
_cell.angle_gamma   90.00
#
_symmetry.space_group_name_H-M   'P 1'
#
loop_
_entity.id
_entity.type
_entity.pdbx_description
1 polymer ?
#
loop_
_entity_poly.entity_id
_entity_poly.type
_entity_poly.pdbx_seq_one_letter_code
_entity_poly.pdbx_strand_id
1 'polypeptide(L)'
;MRDLVPDLPDVVQLREELIDEVDGGRFPGLFLVITGTPAFFDGQQGARRLPPLAQRLATDFSTDPRFDSPRAVQLRLTGFDLPKLVELGATVRDLFAMGARHPERVASLVDDAYLSELAKAVTGGLGGQVGVAPRVFLRKLVADVLDRVDYLDGFDPRRDYRLTLSSSELSEVERNAAASTLRAGSADEVELDL
;
A
#
# COMPACT_ATOMS: atom_id res chain seq x y z
N MET A 1 25.66 16.20 -37.24
CA MET A 1 26.29 15.72 -36.00
C MET A 1 25.18 15.24 -35.07
N ARG A 2 24.53 14.15 -35.48
CA ARG A 2 23.56 13.40 -34.69
C ARG A 2 24.33 12.24 -34.04
N ASP A 3 23.83 11.84 -32.88
CA ASP A 3 24.15 10.63 -32.13
C ASP A 3 25.36 10.69 -31.20
N LEU A 4 25.10 10.84 -29.90
CA LEU A 4 25.49 9.84 -28.89
C LEU A 4 24.77 10.10 -27.55
N VAL A 5 23.46 9.87 -27.50
CA VAL A 5 22.82 9.42 -26.26
C VAL A 5 22.40 7.98 -26.56
N PRO A 6 22.99 6.96 -25.92
CA PRO A 6 22.52 5.60 -26.10
C PRO A 6 21.03 5.56 -25.75
N ASP A 7 20.25 5.00 -26.67
CA ASP A 7 18.82 4.72 -26.49
C ASP A 7 18.72 3.86 -25.22
N LEU A 8 18.29 4.47 -24.11
CA LEU A 8 18.09 3.73 -22.87
C LEU A 8 16.98 2.72 -23.16
N PRO A 9 17.21 1.41 -22.97
CA PRO A 9 16.19 0.41 -23.23
C PRO A 9 14.93 0.79 -22.47
N ASP A 10 13.79 0.64 -23.13
CA ASP A 10 12.50 0.94 -22.52
C ASP A 10 12.41 0.15 -21.20
N VAL A 11 11.87 0.73 -20.14
CA VAL A 11 11.92 0.15 -18.78
C VAL A 11 11.28 -1.25 -18.76
N VAL A 12 10.40 -1.51 -19.72
CA VAL A 12 9.78 -2.80 -20.00
C VAL A 12 10.78 -3.82 -20.59
N GLN A 13 11.63 -3.43 -21.55
CA GLN A 13 12.66 -4.30 -22.13
C GLN A 13 13.73 -4.69 -21.10
N LEU A 14 14.15 -3.73 -20.26
CA LEU A 14 15.07 -4.00 -19.15
C LEU A 14 14.53 -5.05 -18.17
N ARG A 15 13.20 -5.12 -18.00
CA ARG A 15 12.55 -6.15 -17.18
C ARG A 15 12.48 -7.50 -17.88
N GLU A 16 12.30 -7.54 -19.19
CA GLU A 16 12.33 -8.79 -19.95
C GLU A 16 13.68 -9.47 -19.86
N GLU A 17 14.76 -8.73 -20.13
CA GLU A 17 16.13 -9.27 -20.07
C GLU A 17 16.43 -9.85 -18.69
N LEU A 18 16.02 -9.15 -17.62
CA LEU A 18 16.18 -9.61 -16.24
C LEU A 18 15.38 -10.88 -15.94
N ILE A 19 14.16 -10.99 -16.46
CA ILE A 19 13.31 -12.17 -16.26
C ILE A 19 13.85 -13.37 -17.03
N ASP A 20 14.28 -13.19 -18.28
CA ASP A 20 14.89 -14.25 -19.09
C ASP A 20 16.26 -14.67 -18.54
N GLU A 21 17.01 -13.76 -17.93
CA GLU A 21 18.22 -14.09 -17.18
C GLU A 21 17.97 -14.97 -15.96
N VAL A 22 16.91 -14.69 -15.20
CA VAL A 22 16.50 -15.49 -14.04
C VAL A 22 15.97 -16.86 -14.47
N ASP A 23 15.10 -16.92 -15.49
CA ASP A 23 14.53 -18.17 -16.02
C ASP A 23 15.62 -19.08 -16.63
N GLY A 24 16.63 -18.48 -17.26
CA GLY A 24 17.82 -19.19 -17.76
C GLY A 24 18.70 -19.79 -16.65
N GLY A 25 18.32 -19.68 -15.38
CA GLY A 25 19.05 -20.24 -14.25
C GLY A 25 20.40 -19.57 -13.97
N ARG A 26 20.64 -18.40 -14.55
CA ARG A 26 21.91 -17.65 -14.38
C ARG A 26 22.06 -17.09 -12.97
N PHE A 27 20.94 -16.97 -12.24
CA PHE A 27 20.90 -16.48 -10.86
C PHE A 27 20.08 -17.41 -9.95
N PRO A 28 20.61 -18.60 -9.59
CA PRO A 28 19.93 -19.50 -8.68
C PRO A 28 19.73 -18.84 -7.31
N GLY A 29 18.48 -18.79 -6.83
CA GLY A 29 18.11 -18.16 -5.56
C GLY A 29 17.75 -16.67 -5.64
N LEU A 30 17.78 -16.06 -6.83
CA LEU A 30 17.32 -14.68 -7.02
C LEU A 30 15.79 -14.63 -7.11
N PHE A 31 15.17 -13.88 -6.20
CA PHE A 31 13.75 -13.54 -6.26
C PHE A 31 13.59 -12.12 -6.81
N LEU A 32 12.91 -11.99 -7.95
CA LEU A 32 12.59 -10.70 -8.54
C LEU A 32 11.16 -10.29 -8.13
N VAL A 33 11.06 -9.27 -7.27
CA VAL A 33 9.77 -8.69 -6.87
C VAL A 33 9.52 -7.43 -7.69
N ILE A 34 8.48 -7.47 -8.53
CA ILE A 34 8.09 -6.35 -9.37
C ILE A 34 6.75 -5.81 -8.88
N THR A 35 6.75 -4.59 -8.35
CA THR A 35 5.50 -3.85 -8.09
C THR A 35 5.10 -3.07 -9.34
N GLY A 36 3.80 -3.03 -9.64
CA GLY A 36 3.26 -2.31 -10.80
C GLY A 36 1.78 -1.98 -10.62
N THR A 37 1.22 -1.22 -11.55
CA THR A 37 -0.20 -0.89 -11.58
C THR A 37 -0.97 -1.94 -12.39
N PRO A 38 -2.31 -2.06 -12.22
CA PRO A 38 -3.13 -2.91 -13.09
C PRO A 38 -2.94 -2.60 -14.58
N ALA A 39 -2.69 -1.34 -14.94
CA ALA A 39 -2.38 -0.96 -16.32
C ALA A 39 -1.11 -1.61 -16.89
N PHE A 40 -0.13 -1.93 -16.03
CA PHE A 40 1.07 -2.66 -16.44
C PHE A 40 0.82 -4.17 -16.59
N PHE A 41 0.03 -4.79 -15.71
CA PHE A 41 -0.19 -6.25 -15.75
C PHE A 41 -1.33 -6.65 -16.72
N ASP A 42 -2.40 -5.87 -16.77
CA ASP A 42 -3.61 -6.17 -17.54
C ASP A 42 -3.76 -5.32 -18.81
N GLY A 43 -3.04 -4.20 -18.89
CA GLY A 43 -3.15 -3.26 -20.00
C GLY A 43 -2.49 -3.77 -21.29
N GLN A 44 -3.05 -3.37 -22.42
CA GLN A 44 -2.56 -3.73 -23.77
C GLN A 44 -1.14 -3.23 -24.05
N GLN A 45 -0.70 -2.17 -23.35
CA GLN A 45 0.64 -1.59 -23.50
C GLN A 45 1.66 -2.10 -22.46
N GLY A 46 1.23 -2.97 -21.54
CA GLY A 46 2.05 -3.51 -20.45
C GLY A 46 2.63 -4.89 -20.77
N ALA A 47 2.63 -5.79 -19.78
CA ALA A 47 3.13 -7.16 -19.93
C ALA A 47 2.49 -7.92 -21.10
N ARG A 48 1.23 -7.61 -21.44
CA ARG A 48 0.52 -8.20 -22.59
C ARG A 48 1.17 -7.91 -23.95
N ARG A 49 1.98 -6.86 -24.05
CA ARG A 49 2.72 -6.51 -25.26
C ARG A 49 3.84 -7.51 -25.57
N LEU A 50 4.15 -8.37 -24.59
CA LEU A 50 5.21 -9.36 -24.61
C LEU A 50 4.60 -10.73 -24.30
N PRO A 51 4.06 -11.44 -25.31
CA PRO A 51 3.26 -12.64 -25.10
C PRO A 51 3.94 -13.74 -24.24
N PRO A 52 5.25 -14.02 -24.39
CA PRO A 52 5.94 -15.01 -23.55
C PRO A 52 5.95 -14.62 -22.06
N LEU A 53 6.19 -13.34 -21.76
CA LEU A 53 6.17 -12.82 -20.41
C LEU A 53 4.74 -12.82 -19.84
N ALA A 54 3.75 -12.41 -20.62
CA ALA A 54 2.35 -12.43 -20.21
C ALA A 54 1.86 -13.83 -19.85
N GLN A 55 2.25 -14.85 -20.62
CA GLN A 55 1.90 -16.25 -20.34
C GLN A 55 2.52 -16.75 -19.03
N ARG A 56 3.77 -16.38 -18.73
CA ARG A 56 4.45 -16.75 -17.50
C ARG A 56 3.86 -16.05 -16.27
N LEU A 57 3.46 -14.80 -16.42
CA LEU A 57 2.85 -14.03 -15.34
C LEU A 57 1.36 -14.37 -15.13
N ALA A 58 0.69 -15.01 -16.09
CA ALA A 58 -0.73 -15.30 -16.03
C ALA A 58 -1.11 -16.00 -14.71
N THR A 59 -1.89 -15.30 -13.90
CA THR A 59 -2.45 -15.81 -12.63
C THR A 59 -3.94 -15.51 -12.65
N ASP A 60 -4.77 -16.49 -12.34
CA ASP A 60 -6.22 -16.32 -12.30
C ASP A 60 -6.64 -15.69 -10.97
N PHE A 61 -7.11 -14.45 -11.05
CA PHE A 61 -7.64 -13.67 -9.92
C PHE A 61 -9.17 -13.55 -9.94
N SER A 62 -9.87 -14.37 -10.74
CA SER A 62 -11.33 -14.38 -10.83
C SER A 62 -12.03 -14.96 -9.59
N THR A 63 -11.32 -15.77 -8.80
CA THR A 63 -11.84 -16.39 -7.58
C THR A 63 -11.74 -15.47 -6.36
N ASP A 64 -12.40 -15.86 -5.28
CA ASP A 64 -12.40 -15.13 -4.01
C ASP A 64 -10.95 -14.91 -3.51
N PRO A 65 -10.50 -13.64 -3.35
CA PRO A 65 -9.13 -13.29 -2.97
C PRO A 65 -8.62 -13.98 -1.70
N ARG A 66 -9.51 -14.44 -0.81
CA ARG A 66 -9.15 -15.15 0.43
C ARG A 66 -8.49 -16.51 0.17
N PHE A 67 -8.70 -17.08 -1.01
CA PHE A 67 -8.15 -18.38 -1.40
C PHE A 67 -7.06 -18.27 -2.46
N ASP A 68 -6.58 -17.05 -2.75
CA ASP A 68 -5.43 -16.86 -3.63
C ASP A 68 -4.21 -17.63 -3.09
N SER A 69 -3.53 -18.37 -3.95
CA SER A 69 -2.38 -19.18 -3.54
C SER A 69 -1.18 -18.28 -3.21
N PRO A 70 -0.55 -18.42 -2.03
CA PRO A 70 0.66 -17.68 -1.68
C PRO A 70 1.88 -18.15 -2.50
N ARG A 71 1.73 -19.21 -3.30
CA ARG A 71 2.77 -19.75 -4.20
C ARG A 71 2.51 -19.38 -5.66
N ALA A 72 1.50 -18.54 -5.93
CA ALA A 72 1.24 -18.05 -7.27
C ALA A 72 2.38 -17.14 -7.77
N VAL A 73 2.53 -17.05 -9.09
CA VAL A 73 3.55 -16.21 -9.74
C VAL A 73 3.28 -14.73 -9.46
N GLN A 74 2.00 -14.34 -9.41
CA GLN A 74 1.57 -13.03 -8.94
C GLN A 74 0.86 -13.15 -7.59
N LEU A 75 1.13 -12.20 -6.70
CA LEU A 75 0.40 -12.04 -5.44
C LEU A 75 -0.54 -10.85 -5.55
N ARG A 76 -1.83 -11.08 -5.31
CA ARG A 76 -2.81 -10.00 -5.24
C ARG A 76 -2.56 -9.19 -3.97
N LEU A 77 -2.14 -7.94 -4.14
CA LEU A 77 -2.09 -7.00 -3.03
C LEU A 77 -3.49 -6.45 -2.81
N THR A 78 -4.13 -6.91 -1.73
CA THR A 78 -5.41 -6.35 -1.30
C THR A 78 -5.20 -4.94 -0.75
N GLY A 79 -6.19 -4.07 -0.95
CA GLY A 79 -6.18 -2.75 -0.34
C GLY A 79 -6.08 -2.84 1.19
N PHE A 80 -5.60 -1.75 1.78
CA PHE A 80 -5.71 -1.59 3.23
C PHE A 80 -7.17 -1.36 3.60
N ASP A 81 -7.59 -1.98 4.70
CA ASP A 81 -8.85 -1.74 5.37
C ASP A 81 -8.57 -1.22 6.80
N LEU A 82 -9.63 -0.89 7.52
CA LEU A 82 -9.51 -0.39 8.88
C LEU A 82 -8.82 -1.40 9.83
N PRO A 83 -9.17 -2.71 9.83
CA PRO A 83 -8.45 -3.71 10.63
C PRO A 83 -6.94 -3.76 10.36
N LYS A 84 -6.53 -3.80 9.08
CA LYS A 84 -5.11 -3.82 8.70
C LYS A 84 -4.37 -2.54 9.10
N LEU A 85 -5.04 -1.38 9.10
CA LEU A 85 -4.43 -0.15 9.63
C LEU A 85 -4.18 -0.23 11.14
N VAL A 86 -5.10 -0.80 11.90
CA VAL A 86 -4.92 -0.95 13.36
C VAL A 86 -3.78 -1.92 13.65
N GLU A 87 -3.72 -3.06 12.94
CA GLU A 87 -2.63 -4.04 13.05
C GLU A 87 -1.27 -3.41 12.70
N LEU A 88 -1.22 -2.65 11.60
CA LEU A 88 -0.03 -1.89 11.21
C LEU A 88 0.38 -0.89 12.30
N GLY A 89 -0.60 -0.16 12.87
CA GLY A 89 -0.36 0.79 13.95
C GLY A 89 0.19 0.13 15.21
N ALA A 90 -0.35 -1.03 15.59
CA ALA A 90 0.11 -1.79 16.76
C ALA A 90 1.55 -2.29 16.54
N THR A 91 1.83 -2.88 15.38
CA THR A 91 3.18 -3.34 15.02
C THR A 91 4.20 -2.19 15.08
N VAL A 92 3.84 -1.02 14.55
CA VAL A 92 4.72 0.15 14.56
C VAL A 92 4.89 0.73 15.96
N ARG A 93 3.84 0.80 16.77
CA ARG A 93 3.92 1.21 18.18
C ARG A 93 4.87 0.30 18.96
N ASP A 94 4.72 -1.02 18.81
CA ASP A 94 5.51 -2.00 19.54
C ASP A 94 6.99 -1.91 19.13
N LEU A 95 7.26 -1.76 17.83
CA LEU A 95 8.61 -1.52 17.31
C LEU A 95 9.20 -0.20 17.82
N PHE A 96 8.41 0.86 17.86
CA PHE A 96 8.83 2.16 18.39
C PHE A 96 9.17 2.06 19.88
N ALA A 97 8.31 1.39 20.67
CA ALA A 97 8.47 1.22 22.11
C ALA A 97 9.79 0.51 22.46
N MET A 98 10.29 -0.41 21.63
CA MET A 98 11.58 -1.07 21.86
C MET A 98 12.77 -0.09 21.97
N GLY A 99 12.69 1.08 21.33
CA GLY A 99 13.73 2.12 21.36
C GLY A 99 13.33 3.38 22.13
N ALA A 100 12.14 3.40 22.73
CA ALA A 100 11.59 4.57 23.40
C ALA A 100 12.22 4.79 24.78
N ARG A 101 12.20 6.04 25.26
CA ARG A 101 12.64 6.41 26.62
C ARG A 101 11.63 5.94 27.67
N HIS A 102 10.35 6.03 27.33
CA HIS A 102 9.23 5.69 28.19
C HIS A 102 8.28 4.67 27.51
N PRO A 103 8.73 3.43 27.28
CA PRO A 103 7.96 2.41 26.56
C PRO A 103 6.59 2.11 27.18
N GLU A 104 6.51 2.05 28.51
CA GLU A 104 5.27 1.82 29.27
C GLU A 104 4.23 2.93 29.02
N ARG A 105 4.70 4.17 28.86
CA ARG A 105 3.85 5.32 28.60
C ARG A 105 3.31 5.28 27.16
N VAL A 106 4.15 4.91 26.21
CA VAL A 106 3.75 4.70 24.81
C VAL A 106 2.68 3.61 24.72
N ALA A 107 2.90 2.45 25.34
CA ALA A 107 1.96 1.34 25.33
C ALA A 107 0.62 1.66 26.01
N SER A 108 0.64 2.46 27.09
CA SER A 108 -0.58 2.81 27.84
C SER A 108 -1.39 3.93 27.21
N LEU A 109 -0.76 4.98 26.66
CA LEU A 109 -1.48 6.10 26.07
C LEU A 109 -1.86 5.87 24.61
N VAL A 110 -1.10 5.04 23.89
CA VAL A 110 -1.34 4.65 22.50
C VAL A 110 -1.80 3.19 22.44
N ASP A 111 -2.83 2.88 23.21
CA ASP A 111 -3.45 1.55 23.23
C ASP A 111 -4.20 1.23 21.91
N ASP A 112 -4.69 -0.01 21.78
CA ASP A 112 -5.37 -0.47 20.57
C ASP A 112 -6.69 0.28 20.29
N ALA A 113 -7.33 0.82 21.32
CA ALA A 113 -8.52 1.65 21.16
C ALA A 113 -8.16 3.01 20.55
N TYR A 114 -7.06 3.63 20.98
CA TYR A 114 -6.55 4.85 20.38
C TYR A 114 -6.16 4.64 18.92
N LEU A 115 -5.45 3.54 18.61
CA LEU A 115 -5.08 3.19 17.24
C LEU A 115 -6.32 3.04 16.35
N SER A 116 -7.38 2.42 16.88
CA SER A 116 -8.67 2.29 16.20
C SER A 116 -9.35 3.64 15.97
N GLU A 117 -9.34 4.54 16.94
CA GLU A 117 -9.88 5.90 16.83
C GLU A 117 -9.13 6.72 15.79
N LEU A 118 -7.80 6.71 15.85
CA LEU A 118 -6.94 7.41 14.90
C LEU A 118 -7.14 6.87 13.47
N ALA A 119 -7.18 5.55 13.30
CA ALA A 119 -7.40 4.93 12.00
C ALA A 119 -8.76 5.34 11.42
N LYS A 120 -9.85 5.29 12.22
CA LYS A 120 -11.17 5.77 11.81
C LYS A 120 -11.16 7.24 11.41
N ALA A 121 -10.56 8.08 12.24
CA ALA A 121 -10.50 9.51 11.99
C ALA A 121 -9.70 9.86 10.72
N VAL A 122 -8.60 9.14 10.45
CA VAL A 122 -7.86 9.27 9.19
C VAL A 122 -8.71 8.81 8.01
N THR A 123 -9.34 7.64 8.08
CA THR A 123 -10.16 7.13 6.97
C THR A 123 -11.42 7.96 6.69
N GLY A 124 -12.00 8.59 7.71
CA GLY A 124 -13.23 9.39 7.59
C GLY A 124 -13.02 10.88 7.32
N GLY A 125 -11.87 11.45 7.72
CA GLY A 125 -11.61 12.89 7.62
C GLY A 125 -11.08 13.39 6.27
N LEU A 126 -10.91 12.50 5.29
CA LEU A 126 -10.46 12.82 3.92
C LEU A 126 -11.57 13.43 3.04
N GLY A 127 -12.32 14.40 3.58
CA GLY A 127 -13.25 15.22 2.80
C GLY A 127 -14.38 14.45 2.09
N GLY A 128 -14.88 13.37 2.69
CA GLY A 128 -15.95 12.54 2.10
C GLY A 128 -15.49 11.53 1.06
N GLN A 129 -14.19 11.47 0.74
CA GLN A 129 -13.62 10.36 -0.02
C GLN A 129 -13.21 9.26 0.96
N VAL A 130 -14.03 8.23 1.03
CA VAL A 130 -13.75 7.01 1.82
C VAL A 130 -12.53 6.34 1.20
N GLY A 131 -11.37 6.52 1.83
CA GLY A 131 -10.10 6.04 1.32
C GLY A 131 -9.15 5.74 2.45
N VAL A 132 -8.57 4.54 2.43
CA VAL A 132 -7.55 4.16 3.39
C VAL A 132 -6.21 4.71 2.94
N ALA A 133 -5.58 5.56 3.77
CA ALA A 133 -4.30 6.20 3.48
C ALA A 133 -3.23 5.79 4.51
N PRO A 134 -2.57 4.61 4.33
CA PRO A 134 -1.65 4.06 5.32
C PRO A 134 -0.47 4.99 5.62
N ARG A 135 0.08 5.65 4.60
CA ARG A 135 1.21 6.57 4.78
C ARG A 135 0.83 7.78 5.63
N VAL A 136 -0.35 8.35 5.40
CA VAL A 136 -0.86 9.47 6.20
C VAL A 136 -1.09 9.03 7.64
N PHE A 137 -1.75 7.89 7.84
CA PHE A 137 -1.95 7.31 9.17
C PHE A 137 -0.63 7.12 9.92
N LEU A 138 0.36 6.46 9.31
CA LEU A 138 1.68 6.24 9.91
C LEU A 138 2.40 7.54 10.23
N ARG A 139 2.33 8.54 9.34
CA ARG A 139 2.94 9.84 9.58
C ARG A 139 2.37 10.51 10.82
N LYS A 140 1.04 10.52 10.98
CA LYS A 140 0.36 11.11 12.13
C LYS A 140 0.69 10.32 13.41
N LEU A 141 0.63 8.98 13.33
CA LEU A 141 0.95 8.11 14.45
C LEU A 141 2.39 8.31 14.96
N VAL A 142 3.38 8.25 14.08
CA VAL A 142 4.79 8.32 14.49
C VAL A 142 5.17 9.75 14.87
N ALA A 143 5.03 10.69 13.94
CA ALA A 143 5.60 12.03 14.10
C ALA A 143 4.80 12.93 15.05
N ASP A 144 3.47 12.76 15.11
CA ASP A 144 2.63 13.64 15.92
C ASP A 144 2.18 13.02 17.25
N VAL A 145 2.19 11.70 17.37
CA VAL A 145 1.69 11.00 18.56
C VAL A 145 2.82 10.31 19.32
N LEU A 146 3.44 9.28 18.75
CA LEU A 146 4.44 8.45 19.44
C LEU A 146 5.63 9.28 19.92
N ASP A 147 6.21 10.11 19.05
CA ASP A 147 7.32 11.01 19.41
C ASP A 147 6.94 11.94 20.56
N ARG A 148 5.74 12.51 20.55
CA ARG A 148 5.31 13.45 21.60
C ARG A 148 5.01 12.74 22.91
N VAL A 149 4.43 11.54 22.86
CA VAL A 149 4.17 10.72 24.05
C VAL A 149 5.48 10.31 24.73
N ASP A 150 6.54 10.01 23.95
CA ASP A 150 7.84 9.63 24.49
C ASP A 150 8.65 10.82 25.04
N TYR A 151 8.55 11.99 24.41
CA TYR A 151 9.38 13.15 24.78
C TYR A 151 8.70 14.16 25.72
N LEU A 152 7.36 14.17 25.82
CA LEU A 152 6.60 15.15 26.60
C LEU A 152 5.78 14.46 27.70
N ASP A 153 6.27 14.53 28.93
CA ASP A 153 5.69 13.85 30.11
C ASP A 153 4.21 14.17 30.39
N GLY A 154 3.72 15.33 29.93
CA GLY A 154 2.34 15.79 30.13
C GLY A 154 1.41 15.56 28.94
N PHE A 155 1.91 15.11 27.79
CA PHE A 155 1.12 15.02 26.56
C PHE A 155 0.19 13.80 26.58
N ASP A 156 -1.12 14.05 26.53
CA ASP A 156 -2.14 13.02 26.34
C ASP A 156 -2.71 13.13 24.92
N PRO A 157 -2.49 12.13 24.04
CA PRO A 157 -2.92 12.20 22.65
C PRO A 157 -4.45 12.22 22.48
N ARG A 158 -5.25 11.84 23.49
CA ARG A 158 -6.72 11.91 23.42
C ARG A 158 -7.25 13.30 23.75
N ARG A 159 -6.51 14.08 24.53
CA ARG A 159 -6.89 15.44 24.93
C ARG A 159 -6.20 16.52 24.11
N ASP A 160 -4.92 16.33 23.84
CA ASP A 160 -4.02 17.40 23.41
C ASP A 160 -3.70 17.32 21.91
N TYR A 161 -3.98 16.18 21.26
CA TYR A 161 -3.83 16.03 19.82
C TYR A 161 -5.16 16.24 19.09
N ARG A 162 -5.19 17.22 18.19
CA ARG A 162 -6.29 17.41 17.24
C ARG A 162 -5.83 16.97 15.87
N LEU A 163 -6.40 15.86 15.39
CA LEU A 163 -6.12 15.38 14.05
C LEU A 163 -6.58 16.42 13.02
N THR A 164 -5.63 16.93 12.24
CA THR A 164 -5.88 17.76 11.07
C THR A 164 -5.46 17.00 9.83
N LEU A 165 -6.39 16.88 8.88
CA LEU A 165 -6.16 16.22 7.60
C LEU A 165 -6.42 17.23 6.49
N SER A 166 -5.50 17.30 5.54
CA SER A 166 -5.66 18.06 4.30
C SER A 166 -5.64 17.12 3.11
N SER A 167 -6.49 17.39 2.11
CA SER A 167 -6.50 16.64 0.84
C SER A 167 -5.15 16.70 0.11
N SER A 168 -4.32 17.72 0.37
CA SER A 168 -2.96 17.85 -0.16
C SER A 168 -1.96 16.86 0.44
N GLU A 169 -2.28 16.21 1.55
CA GLU A 169 -1.40 15.19 2.16
C GLU A 169 -1.44 13.86 1.40
N LEU A 170 -2.44 13.67 0.53
CA LEU A 170 -2.61 12.46 -0.27
C LEU A 170 -1.79 12.50 -1.55
N SER A 171 -1.05 11.41 -1.78
CA SER A 171 -0.47 11.13 -3.08
C SER A 171 -1.56 10.88 -4.13
N GLU A 172 -1.21 11.00 -5.40
CA GLU A 172 -2.11 10.67 -6.52
C GLU A 172 -2.57 9.22 -6.46
N VAL A 173 -1.68 8.31 -6.02
CA VAL A 173 -1.98 6.88 -5.85
C VAL A 173 -3.03 6.68 -4.76
N GLU A 174 -2.91 7.35 -3.62
CA GLU A 174 -3.88 7.25 -2.51
C GLU A 174 -5.23 7.86 -2.88
N ARG A 175 -5.23 8.98 -3.61
CA ARG A 175 -6.47 9.57 -4.17
C ARG A 175 -7.14 8.61 -5.15
N ASN A 176 -6.38 7.98 -6.03
CA ASN A 176 -6.92 7.02 -7.00
C ASN A 176 -7.40 5.73 -6.34
N ALA A 177 -6.73 5.24 -5.29
CA ALA A 177 -7.15 4.08 -4.51
C ALA A 177 -8.44 4.35 -3.71
N ALA A 178 -8.58 5.54 -3.13
CA ALA A 178 -9.84 5.98 -2.51
C ALA A 178 -10.99 5.98 -3.53
N ALA A 179 -10.74 6.50 -4.74
CA ALA A 179 -11.73 6.51 -5.82
C ALA A 179 -12.05 5.12 -6.37
N SER A 180 -11.09 4.18 -6.42
CA SER A 180 -11.32 2.82 -6.92
C SER A 180 -12.12 1.97 -5.94
N THR A 181 -11.94 2.16 -4.62
CA THR A 181 -12.72 1.47 -3.58
C THR A 181 -14.21 1.84 -3.66
N LEU A 182 -14.51 3.11 -3.96
CA LEU A 182 -15.88 3.58 -4.23
C LEU A 182 -16.49 2.96 -5.50
N ARG A 183 -15.67 2.71 -6.54
CA ARG A 183 -16.13 2.07 -7.79
C ARG A 183 -16.31 0.56 -7.66
N ALA A 184 -15.49 -0.12 -6.85
CA ALA A 184 -15.65 -1.55 -6.58
C ALA A 184 -16.96 -1.85 -5.84
N GLY A 185 -17.45 -0.91 -5.02
CA GLY A 185 -18.79 -0.99 -4.41
C GLY A 185 -19.95 -0.70 -5.37
N SER A 186 -19.70 -0.11 -6.56
CA SER A 186 -20.71 0.18 -7.58
C SER A 186 -20.65 -0.76 -8.79
N ALA A 187 -19.62 -1.62 -8.89
CA ALA A 187 -19.46 -2.57 -9.99
C ALA A 187 -20.42 -3.77 -9.88
N ASP A 188 -21.14 -3.90 -8.76
CA ASP A 188 -22.19 -4.90 -8.54
C ASP A 188 -23.59 -4.42 -9.01
N GLU A 189 -23.72 -3.17 -9.46
CA GLU A 189 -24.89 -2.68 -10.20
C GLU A 189 -24.57 -2.64 -11.70
N VAL A 190 -24.59 -3.82 -12.34
CA VAL A 190 -24.77 -3.91 -13.80
C VAL A 190 -26.21 -4.34 -14.03
N GLU A 191 -27.09 -3.37 -14.27
CA GLU A 191 -28.42 -3.61 -14.82
C GLU A 191 -28.26 -4.17 -16.23
N LEU A 192 -28.42 -5.48 -16.39
CA LEU A 192 -28.51 -6.16 -17.67
C LEU A 192 -29.93 -5.97 -18.19
N ASP A 193 -30.11 -5.05 -19.13
CA ASP A 193 -31.34 -4.93 -19.91
C ASP A 193 -31.42 -6.14 -20.85
N LEU A 194 -32.41 -7.02 -20.64
CA LEU A 194 -32.71 -8.21 -21.44
C LEU A 194 -33.67 -7.90 -22.58
#